data_AF-A0A3P8MFC2-F1
#
_entry.id   AF-A0A3P8MFC2-F1
#
_cell.length_a   1.000
_cell.length_b   1.000
_cell.length_c   1.000
_cell.angle_alpha   90.00
_cell.angle_beta   90.00
_cell.angle_gamma   90.00
#
_symmetry.space_group_name_H-M   'P 1'
#
loop_
_entity.id
_entity.type
_entity.pdbx_description
1 polymer ?
#
loop_
_entity_poly.entity_id
_entity_poly.type
_entity_poly.pdbx_seq_one_letter_code
_entity_poly.pdbx_strand_id
1 'polypeptide(L)'
;MSDNGKKFDIDWSQFDIHQTFEISEGIQKGLDISYYAKPEFSYYKMREIRYGLEDGLDVSIYAKKEFDNNQMFQIRKGLESGLDVSKYANSELSSKEMEQIRVDLENIDTSEHSIQNQNIDDEIETIFQRMKVM
;
A
#
# COMPACT_ATOMS: atom_id res chain seq x y z
N MET A 1 -23.62 -7.34 -24.92
CA MET A 1 -22.61 -6.80 -23.98
C MET A 1 -23.40 -6.14 -22.86
N SER A 2 -23.51 -6.81 -21.72
CA SER A 2 -24.31 -6.38 -20.58
C SER A 2 -23.54 -5.31 -19.82
N ASP A 3 -23.98 -4.06 -19.96
CA ASP A 3 -23.65 -2.95 -19.09
C ASP A 3 -24.16 -3.29 -17.68
N ASN A 4 -23.30 -3.82 -16.82
CA ASN A 4 -23.57 -4.03 -15.40
C ASN A 4 -23.43 -2.69 -14.65
N GLY A 5 -24.13 -1.67 -15.16
CA GLY A 5 -24.10 -0.30 -14.68
C GLY A 5 -24.54 -0.23 -13.23
N LYS A 6 -23.57 -0.39 -12.30
CA LYS A 6 -23.61 0.31 -11.02
C LYS A 6 -23.60 1.79 -11.36
N LYS A 7 -24.79 2.34 -11.58
CA LYS A 7 -24.98 3.78 -11.71
C LYS A 7 -24.70 4.35 -10.34
N PHE A 8 -23.46 4.77 -10.11
CA PHE A 8 -23.11 5.50 -8.91
C PHE A 8 -23.93 6.80 -8.94
N ASP A 9 -24.77 7.01 -7.94
CA ASP A 9 -25.53 8.25 -7.77
C ASP A 9 -24.58 9.33 -7.22
N ILE A 10 -23.71 9.82 -8.11
CA ILE A 10 -22.69 10.80 -7.78
C ILE A 10 -23.24 12.18 -8.12
N ASP A 11 -23.34 13.04 -7.12
CA ASP A 11 -23.53 14.47 -7.32
C ASP A 11 -22.20 15.10 -7.77
N TRP A 12 -21.97 15.08 -9.08
CA TRP A 12 -20.74 15.60 -9.72
C TRP A 12 -20.48 17.09 -9.43
N SER A 13 -21.50 17.85 -8.99
CA SER A 13 -21.33 19.27 -8.66
C SER A 13 -20.48 19.51 -7.42
N GLN A 14 -20.28 18.48 -6.59
CA GLN A 14 -19.48 18.55 -5.36
C GLN A 14 -17.99 18.30 -5.60
N PHE A 15 -17.59 17.97 -6.83
CA PHE A 15 -16.23 17.56 -7.17
C PHE A 15 -15.58 18.49 -8.18
N ASP A 16 -14.30 18.79 -7.98
CA ASP A 16 -13.48 19.48 -8.96
C ASP A 16 -13.01 18.53 -10.10
N ILE A 17 -12.40 19.12 -11.14
CA ILE A 17 -11.94 18.36 -12.31
C ILE A 17 -10.90 17.28 -11.97
N HIS A 18 -10.08 17.48 -10.94
CA HIS A 18 -9.08 16.52 -10.53
C HIS A 18 -9.70 15.37 -9.74
N GLN A 19 -10.67 15.66 -8.87
CA GLN A 19 -11.42 14.62 -8.17
C GLN A 19 -12.25 13.78 -9.14
N THR A 20 -12.95 14.41 -10.08
CA THR A 20 -13.73 13.69 -11.10
C THR A 20 -12.86 12.81 -12.00
N PHE A 21 -11.62 13.23 -12.30
CA PHE A 21 -10.64 12.40 -13.00
C PHE A 21 -10.32 11.12 -12.21
N GLU A 22 -9.95 11.24 -10.94
CA GLU A 22 -9.62 10.06 -10.10
C GLU A 22 -10.84 9.13 -9.92
N ILE A 23 -12.05 9.67 -9.79
CA ILE A 23 -13.30 8.89 -9.72
C ILE A 23 -13.54 8.14 -11.05
N SER A 24 -13.41 8.83 -12.19
CA SER A 24 -13.64 8.25 -13.52
C SER A 24 -12.64 7.15 -13.84
N GLU A 25 -11.38 7.29 -13.42
CA GLU A 25 -10.36 6.25 -13.56
C GLU A 25 -10.72 4.98 -12.77
N GLY A 26 -11.17 5.12 -11.53
CA GLY A 26 -11.60 3.94 -10.75
C GLY A 26 -12.84 3.27 -11.31
N ILE A 27 -13.81 4.03 -11.83
CA ILE A 27 -14.98 3.46 -12.52
C ILE A 27 -14.54 2.64 -13.75
N GLN A 28 -13.65 3.19 -14.58
CA GLN A 28 -13.14 2.50 -15.77
C GLN A 28 -12.39 1.21 -15.42
N LYS A 29 -11.65 1.22 -14.29
CA LYS A 29 -10.92 0.05 -13.78
C LYS A 29 -11.78 -0.92 -12.95
N GLY A 30 -13.06 -0.62 -12.73
CA GLY A 30 -13.96 -1.45 -11.93
C GLY A 30 -13.64 -1.48 -10.43
N LEU A 31 -12.95 -0.45 -9.92
CA LEU A 31 -12.59 -0.34 -8.51
C LEU A 31 -13.79 0.07 -7.65
N ASP A 32 -13.73 -0.23 -6.35
CA ASP A 32 -14.72 0.28 -5.40
C ASP A 32 -14.42 1.73 -5.04
N ILE A 33 -15.02 2.66 -5.80
CA ILE A 33 -14.83 4.09 -5.61
C ILE A 33 -15.41 4.62 -4.30
N SER A 34 -16.21 3.84 -3.55
CA SER A 34 -16.84 4.31 -2.30
C SER A 34 -15.81 4.66 -1.21
N TYR A 35 -14.60 4.10 -1.29
CA TYR A 35 -13.51 4.44 -0.39
C TYR A 35 -13.03 5.89 -0.53
N TYR A 36 -13.10 6.46 -1.75
CA TYR A 36 -12.46 7.73 -2.05
C TYR A 36 -13.31 8.77 -2.80
N ALA A 37 -14.46 8.41 -3.38
CA ALA A 37 -15.39 9.35 -4.02
C ALA A 37 -16.13 10.20 -2.98
N LYS A 38 -15.36 11.02 -2.25
CA LYS A 38 -15.77 11.84 -1.12
C LYS A 38 -15.36 13.30 -1.39
N PRO A 39 -16.29 14.26 -1.45
CA PRO A 39 -15.98 15.66 -1.75
C PRO A 39 -14.92 16.27 -0.82
N GLU A 40 -14.87 15.83 0.44
CA GLU A 40 -13.92 16.27 1.45
C GLU A 40 -12.49 15.73 1.26
N PHE A 41 -12.28 14.76 0.37
CA PHE A 41 -10.96 14.25 0.04
C PHE A 41 -10.36 15.08 -1.10
N SER A 42 -9.15 15.59 -0.90
CA SER A 42 -8.39 16.15 -2.02
C SER A 42 -8.11 15.05 -3.05
N TYR A 43 -7.94 15.44 -4.32
CA TYR A 43 -7.60 14.47 -5.37
C TYR A 43 -6.29 13.70 -5.07
N TYR A 44 -5.36 14.28 -4.29
CA TYR A 44 -4.17 13.57 -3.82
C TYR A 44 -4.52 12.39 -2.90
N LYS A 45 -5.44 12.56 -1.95
CA LYS A 45 -5.93 11.44 -1.11
C LYS A 45 -6.64 10.39 -1.97
N MET A 46 -7.48 10.85 -2.91
CA MET A 46 -8.18 9.96 -3.84
C MET A 46 -7.21 9.09 -4.64
N ARG A 47 -6.13 9.70 -5.15
CA ARG A 47 -5.10 9.00 -5.91
C ARG A 47 -4.39 7.91 -5.11
N GLU A 48 -3.98 8.20 -3.87
CA GLU A 48 -3.32 7.19 -3.02
C GLU A 48 -4.26 6.01 -2.72
N ILE A 49 -5.55 6.27 -2.52
CA ILE A 49 -6.54 5.20 -2.31
C ILE A 49 -6.76 4.43 -3.62
N ARG A 50 -6.89 5.11 -4.77
CA ARG A 50 -7.03 4.46 -6.07
C ARG A 50 -5.84 3.56 -6.37
N TYR A 51 -4.60 4.01 -6.16
CA TYR A 51 -3.41 3.20 -6.38
C TYR A 51 -3.39 1.95 -5.49
N GLY A 52 -3.74 2.08 -4.20
CA GLY A 52 -3.83 0.88 -3.35
C GLY A 52 -4.90 -0.10 -3.80
N LEU A 53 -6.04 0.37 -4.31
CA LEU A 53 -7.07 -0.51 -4.88
C LEU A 53 -6.59 -1.20 -6.16
N GLU A 54 -5.83 -0.50 -7.03
CA GLU A 54 -5.23 -1.08 -8.23
C GLU A 54 -4.22 -2.18 -7.91
N ASP A 55 -3.47 -2.00 -6.82
CA ASP A 55 -2.49 -2.97 -6.32
C ASP A 55 -3.12 -4.06 -5.42
N GLY A 56 -4.44 -4.06 -5.24
CA GLY A 56 -5.17 -5.06 -4.46
C GLY A 56 -4.97 -4.98 -2.94
N LEU A 57 -4.57 -3.81 -2.44
CA LEU A 57 -4.29 -3.56 -1.01
C LEU A 57 -5.59 -3.29 -0.22
N ASP A 58 -5.53 -3.56 1.09
CA ASP A 58 -6.60 -3.15 2.00
C ASP A 58 -6.54 -1.64 2.31
N VAL A 59 -7.21 -0.87 1.46
CA VAL A 59 -7.25 0.59 1.60
C VAL A 59 -8.07 1.07 2.80
N SER A 60 -8.88 0.20 3.42
CA SER A 60 -9.69 0.59 4.59
C SER A 60 -8.83 1.04 5.78
N ILE A 61 -7.56 0.62 5.80
CA ILE A 61 -6.56 1.00 6.80
C ILE A 61 -6.29 2.50 6.77
N TYR A 62 -6.18 3.10 5.58
CA TYR A 62 -5.71 4.47 5.39
C TYR A 62 -6.67 5.40 4.63
N ALA A 63 -7.76 4.91 4.04
CA ALA A 63 -8.79 5.70 3.34
C ALA A 63 -9.67 6.53 4.30
N LYS A 64 -9.04 7.29 5.19
CA LYS A 64 -9.66 8.01 6.30
C LYS A 64 -9.24 9.48 6.29
N LYS A 65 -10.10 10.35 6.81
CA LYS A 65 -9.92 11.81 6.70
C LYS A 65 -8.75 12.32 7.53
N GLU A 66 -8.42 11.63 8.63
CA GLU A 66 -7.37 11.94 9.58
C GLU A 66 -5.96 11.79 9.01
N PHE A 67 -5.78 10.99 7.96
CA PHE A 67 -4.51 10.89 7.26
C PHE A 67 -4.42 11.93 6.14
N ASP A 68 -3.33 12.68 6.06
CA ASP A 68 -2.97 13.44 4.87
C ASP A 68 -2.46 12.52 3.75
N ASN A 69 -2.33 13.05 2.53
CA ASN A 69 -1.89 12.24 1.38
C ASN A 69 -0.46 11.70 1.52
N ASN A 70 0.42 12.37 2.26
CA ASN A 70 1.78 11.88 2.49
C ASN A 70 1.80 10.73 3.50
N GLN A 71 0.97 10.78 4.54
CA GLN A 71 0.77 9.66 5.47
C GLN A 71 0.15 8.47 4.73
N MET A 72 -0.89 8.69 3.91
CA MET A 72 -1.48 7.64 3.06
C MET A 72 -0.44 6.99 2.14
N PHE A 73 0.44 7.80 1.54
CA PHE A 73 1.56 7.31 0.72
C PHE A 73 2.47 6.37 1.52
N GLN A 74 2.89 6.74 2.73
CA GLN A 74 3.75 5.87 3.55
C GLN A 74 3.06 4.57 3.96
N ILE A 75 1.76 4.61 4.28
CA ILE A 75 0.99 3.41 4.60
C ILE A 75 0.86 2.51 3.36
N ARG A 76 0.51 3.07 2.20
CA ARG A 76 0.43 2.33 0.93
C ARG A 76 1.77 1.67 0.58
N LYS A 77 2.88 2.42 0.65
CA LYS A 77 4.23 1.86 0.41
C LYS A 77 4.57 0.70 1.34
N GLY A 78 4.21 0.79 2.62
CA GLY A 78 4.44 -0.34 3.54
C GLY A 78 3.60 -1.58 3.19
N LEU A 79 2.34 -1.39 2.81
CA LEU A 79 1.48 -2.48 2.34
C LEU A 79 2.01 -3.12 1.06
N GLU A 80 2.48 -2.33 0.09
CA GLU A 80 3.15 -2.82 -1.13
C GLU A 80 4.40 -3.64 -0.81
N SER A 81 5.16 -3.23 0.21
CA SER A 81 6.35 -3.94 0.72
C SER A 81 6.01 -5.12 1.65
N GLY A 82 4.73 -5.44 1.86
CA GLY A 82 4.30 -6.55 2.74
C GLY A 82 4.51 -6.30 4.24
N LEU A 83 4.73 -5.05 4.65
CA LEU A 83 4.94 -4.69 6.05
C LEU A 83 3.65 -4.67 6.87
N ASP A 84 3.79 -4.98 8.16
CA ASP A 84 2.75 -4.71 9.15
C ASP A 84 2.66 -3.21 9.45
N VAL A 85 1.79 -2.53 8.71
CA VAL A 85 1.58 -1.08 8.84
C VAL A 85 0.89 -0.68 10.15
N SER A 86 0.31 -1.61 10.92
CA SER A 86 -0.30 -1.29 12.22
C SER A 86 0.70 -0.68 13.22
N LYS A 87 1.99 -0.91 12.99
CA LYS A 87 3.11 -0.37 13.77
C LYS A 87 3.27 1.15 13.63
N TYR A 88 2.80 1.76 12.54
CA TYR A 88 3.04 3.18 12.26
C TYR A 88 1.88 3.92 11.57
N ALA A 89 0.81 3.23 11.15
CA ALA A 89 -0.40 3.86 10.59
C ALA A 89 -1.21 4.59 11.67
N ASN A 90 -0.69 5.72 12.14
CA ASN A 90 -1.24 6.55 13.21
C ASN A 90 -1.28 8.02 12.79
N SER A 91 -2.47 8.63 12.75
CA SER A 91 -2.66 10.01 12.27
C SER A 91 -1.89 11.07 13.08
N GLU A 92 -1.51 10.75 14.32
CA GLU A 92 -0.71 11.64 15.18
C GLU A 92 0.78 11.68 14.80
N LEU A 93 1.26 10.72 14.00
CA LEU A 93 2.64 10.71 13.50
C LEU A 93 2.73 11.53 12.22
N SER A 94 3.77 12.36 12.10
CA SER A 94 4.07 13.01 10.82
C SER A 94 4.43 11.99 9.75
N SER A 95 4.20 12.33 8.49
CA SER A 95 4.62 11.48 7.35
C SER A 95 6.11 11.15 7.35
N LYS A 96 6.95 12.04 7.90
CA LYS A 96 8.39 11.81 8.07
C LYS A 96 8.72 10.77 9.15
N GLU A 97 7.98 10.77 10.25
CA GLU A 97 8.11 9.73 11.29
C GLU A 97 7.64 8.37 10.77
N MET A 98 6.52 8.34 10.03
CA MET A 98 6.04 7.14 9.35
C MET A 98 7.06 6.61 8.34
N GLU A 99 7.67 7.51 7.55
CA GLU A 99 8.71 7.15 6.59
C GLU A 99 9.90 6.49 7.29
N GLN A 100 10.38 7.08 8.39
CA GLN A 100 11.49 6.52 9.14
C GLN A 100 11.18 5.11 9.66
N ILE A 101 10.01 4.93 10.29
CA ILE A 101 9.60 3.61 10.81
C ILE A 101 9.44 2.60 9.67
N ARG A 102 8.84 2.99 8.54
CA ARG A 102 8.70 2.13 7.35
C ARG A 102 10.07 1.67 6.85
N VAL A 103 11.01 2.59 6.65
CA VAL A 103 12.37 2.29 6.17
C VAL A 103 13.11 1.38 7.13
N ASP A 104 12.99 1.61 8.44
CA ASP A 104 13.61 0.75 9.46
C ASP A 104 13.05 -0.69 9.40
N LEU A 105 11.74 -0.85 9.17
CA LEU A 105 11.10 -2.15 9.00
C LEU A 105 11.52 -2.86 7.69
N GLU A 106 11.64 -2.13 6.58
CA GLU A 106 12.11 -2.67 5.29
C GLU A 106 13.56 -3.19 5.39
N ASN A 107 14.42 -2.48 6.14
CA ASN A 107 15.81 -2.90 6.36
C ASN A 107 15.91 -4.16 7.24
N ILE A 108 14.99 -4.35 8.20
CA ILE A 108 14.95 -5.57 9.01
C ILE A 108 14.50 -6.75 8.15
N ASP A 109 13.42 -6.60 7.38
CA ASP A 109 12.88 -7.67 6.55
C ASP A 109 13.88 -8.16 5.49
N THR A 110 14.57 -7.22 4.82
CA THR A 110 15.64 -7.55 3.87
C THR A 110 16.82 -8.28 4.53
N SER A 111 17.15 -7.95 5.78
CA SER A 111 18.21 -8.63 6.52
C SER A 111 17.83 -10.07 6.91
N GLU A 112 16.59 -10.32 7.33
CA GLU A 112 16.11 -11.67 7.67
C GLU A 112 16.07 -12.59 6.44
N HIS A 113 15.65 -12.06 5.29
CA HIS A 113 15.69 -12.78 4.01
C HIS A 113 17.13 -13.10 3.57
N SER A 114 18.10 -12.26 3.94
CA SER A 114 19.53 -12.50 3.64
C SER A 114 20.13 -13.60 4.52
N ILE A 115 19.73 -13.67 5.79
CA ILE A 115 20.27 -14.64 6.77
C ILE A 115 19.79 -16.07 6.47
N GLN A 116 18.56 -16.25 5.99
CA GLN A 116 18.06 -17.58 5.63
C GLN A 116 18.79 -18.21 4.43
N ASN A 117 19.31 -17.40 3.50
CA ASN A 117 20.05 -17.91 2.34
C ASN A 117 21.51 -18.27 2.66
N GLN A 118 22.16 -17.59 3.62
CA GLN A 118 23.56 -17.90 3.97
C GLN A 118 23.71 -19.18 4.80
N ASN A 119 22.73 -19.53 5.64
CA ASN A 119 22.83 -20.72 6.49
C ASN A 119 22.72 -22.05 5.72
N ILE A 120 22.03 -22.07 4.57
CA ILE A 120 21.87 -23.30 3.77
C ILE A 120 23.15 -23.61 2.98
N ASP A 121 23.77 -22.59 2.40
CA ASP A 121 24.98 -22.78 1.60
C ASP A 121 26.19 -23.21 2.45
N ASP A 122 26.33 -22.64 3.66
CA ASP A 122 27.40 -23.00 4.60
C ASP A 122 27.21 -24.41 5.21
N GLU A 123 25.97 -24.83 5.48
CA GLU A 123 25.67 -26.20 5.95
C GLU A 123 25.92 -27.25 4.86
N ILE A 124 25.52 -26.97 3.61
CA ILE A 124 25.72 -27.88 2.47
C ILE A 124 27.21 -28.04 2.14
N GLU A 125 27.99 -26.94 2.10
CA GLU A 125 29.44 -27.01 1.89
C GLU A 125 30.12 -27.78 3.02
N THR A 126 29.71 -27.57 4.27
CA THR A 126 30.23 -28.31 5.44
C THR A 126 29.94 -29.81 5.36
N ILE A 127 28.74 -30.20 4.91
CA ILE A 127 28.36 -31.61 4.69
C ILE A 127 29.23 -32.22 3.57
N PHE A 128 29.43 -31.52 2.46
CA PHE A 128 30.27 -32.01 1.36
C PHE A 128 31.74 -32.16 1.75
N GLN A 129 32.29 -31.24 2.57
CA GLN A 129 33.65 -31.37 3.10
C GLN A 129 33.79 -32.58 4.04
N ARG A 130 32.76 -32.90 4.83
CA ARG A 130 32.76 -34.09 5.71
C ARG A 130 32.64 -35.41 4.94
N MET A 131 31.91 -35.42 3.82
CA MET A 131 31.74 -36.62 2.99
C MET A 131 32.96 -36.95 2.11
N LYS A 132 33.85 -35.99 1.82
CA LYS A 132 35.08 -36.23 1.04
C LYS A 132 36.25 -36.80 1.86
N VAL A 133 36.10 -36.94 3.18
CA VAL A 133 37.15 -37.46 4.09
C VAL A 133 36.88 -38.91 4.52
N MET A 134 35.90 -39.58 3.91
CA MET A 134 35.55 -40.99 4.13
C MET A 134 35.66 -41.78 2.83
#